data_AF-A0A1I6J9D6-F1
#
_entry.id   AF-A0A1I6J9D6-F1
#
_cell.length_a   1.000
_cell.length_b   1.000
_cell.length_c   1.000
_cell.angle_alpha   90.00
_cell.angle_beta   90.00
_cell.angle_gamma   90.00
#
_symmetry.space_group_name_H-M   'P 1'
#
loop_
_entity.id
_entity.type
_entity.pdbx_description
1 polymer ?
#
loop_
_entity_poly.entity_id
_entity_poly.type
_entity_poly.pdbx_seq_one_letter_code
_entity_poly.pdbx_strand_id
1 'polypeptide(L)'
;MSDRTDDADETHPHDVDDTPTVTCSRCDHEWDLAYELDDLEVGNQSFEQFAIDHMRHTGHFPDGVSPWVVSCRRCPEGDEFLSSHPARRWAETHARHTRHTVEIEHVDEETKVVAPD
;
A
#
# COMPACT_ATOMS: atom_id res chain seq x y z
N MET A 1 34.43 44.53 -28.91
CA MET A 1 33.03 44.41 -28.43
C MET A 1 32.60 42.99 -28.75
N SER A 2 32.76 42.07 -27.81
CA SER A 2 32.38 40.66 -27.98
C SER A 2 31.26 40.39 -27.00
N ASP A 3 30.06 40.22 -27.53
CA ASP A 3 28.84 39.90 -26.82
C ASP A 3 28.95 38.44 -26.34
N ARG A 4 29.08 38.25 -25.02
CA ARG A 4 28.99 36.94 -24.38
C ARG A 4 27.52 36.70 -24.08
N THR A 5 26.85 35.95 -24.95
CA THR A 5 25.57 35.32 -24.59
C THR A 5 25.90 34.17 -23.63
N ASP A 6 25.75 34.45 -22.34
CA ASP A 6 25.69 33.46 -21.28
C ASP A 6 24.36 32.74 -21.48
N ASP A 7 24.42 31.66 -22.27
CA ASP A 7 23.30 30.74 -22.47
C ASP A 7 23.11 30.04 -21.14
N ALA A 8 22.09 30.50 -20.41
CA ALA A 8 21.62 29.87 -19.19
C ALA A 8 21.20 28.44 -19.56
N ASP A 9 22.11 27.50 -19.33
CA ASP A 9 21.80 26.09 -19.25
C ASP A 9 20.93 25.89 -18.00
N GLU A 10 19.66 26.27 -18.13
CA GLU A 10 18.58 25.83 -17.26
C GLU A 10 18.39 24.34 -17.53
N THR A 11 19.31 23.51 -17.03
CA THR A 11 19.06 22.09 -16.83
C THR A 11 17.84 22.00 -15.90
N HIS A 12 16.64 21.88 -16.50
CA HIS A 12 15.43 21.53 -15.78
C HIS A 12 15.73 20.23 -15.01
N PRO A 13 15.62 20.23 -13.67
CA PRO A 13 15.78 18.99 -12.93
C PRO A 13 14.73 18.04 -13.48
N HIS A 14 15.18 16.84 -13.87
CA HIS A 14 14.31 15.75 -14.28
C HIS A 14 13.11 15.67 -13.32
N ASP A 15 11.93 15.95 -13.85
CA ASP A 15 10.65 15.59 -13.26
C ASP A 15 10.71 14.06 -13.09
N VAL A 16 11.12 13.61 -11.91
CA VAL A 16 10.96 12.22 -11.51
C VAL A 16 9.47 12.06 -11.38
N ASP A 17 8.88 11.41 -12.39
CA ASP A 17 7.53 10.88 -12.32
C ASP A 17 7.55 9.80 -11.23
N ASP A 18 7.49 10.22 -9.97
CA ASP A 18 7.36 9.39 -8.78
C ASP A 18 5.92 8.87 -8.64
N THR A 19 5.15 8.86 -9.73
CA THR A 19 3.81 8.30 -9.74
C THR A 19 3.90 6.78 -9.55
N PRO A 20 3.26 6.22 -8.51
CA PRO A 20 3.10 4.78 -8.39
C PRO A 20 2.21 4.24 -9.52
N THR A 21 2.79 3.39 -10.35
CA THR A 21 2.07 2.58 -11.33
C THR A 21 1.57 1.29 -10.67
N VAL A 22 0.32 0.92 -10.93
CA VAL A 22 -0.27 -0.35 -10.50
C VAL A 22 -0.39 -1.27 -11.71
N THR A 23 0.26 -2.43 -11.65
CA THR A 23 0.19 -3.44 -12.71
C THR A 23 -0.58 -4.66 -12.21
N CYS A 24 -1.39 -5.26 -13.07
CA CYS A 24 -2.04 -6.53 -12.78
C CYS A 24 -1.91 -7.48 -13.98
N SER A 25 -0.93 -8.38 -13.91
CA SER A 25 -0.66 -9.43 -14.88
C SER A 25 -1.84 -10.38 -15.11
N ARG A 26 -2.73 -10.53 -14.12
CA ARG A 26 -3.93 -11.38 -14.24
C ARG A 26 -5.06 -10.73 -15.04
N CYS A 27 -5.09 -9.40 -15.06
CA CYS A 27 -6.04 -8.61 -15.85
C CYS A 27 -5.43 -8.08 -17.15
N ASP A 28 -4.13 -8.32 -17.37
CA ASP A 28 -3.35 -7.78 -18.49
C ASP A 28 -3.50 -6.24 -18.63
N HIS A 29 -3.48 -5.54 -17.49
CA HIS A 29 -3.66 -4.10 -17.45
C HIS A 29 -2.70 -3.42 -16.48
N GLU A 30 -2.37 -2.17 -16.81
CA GLU A 30 -1.51 -1.29 -16.03
C GLU A 30 -2.17 0.08 -15.92
N TRP A 31 -2.19 0.62 -14.71
CA TRP A 31 -2.78 1.91 -14.39
C TRP A 31 -1.72 2.82 -13.81
N ASP A 32 -1.41 3.91 -14.50
CA ASP A 32 -0.63 5.01 -13.94
C ASP A 32 -1.55 5.86 -13.06
N LEU A 33 -1.28 5.89 -11.75
CA LEU A 33 -2.09 6.66 -10.79
C LEU A 33 -1.79 8.18 -10.84
N ALA A 34 -1.20 8.68 -11.93
CA ALA A 34 -0.68 10.04 -12.06
C ALA A 34 -1.81 11.06 -11.91
N TYR A 35 -2.98 10.76 -12.50
CA TYR A 35 -4.15 11.64 -12.41
C TYR A 35 -4.78 11.67 -11.01
N GLU A 36 -4.73 10.56 -10.27
CA GLU A 36 -5.39 10.43 -8.97
C GLU A 36 -4.54 10.97 -7.80
N LEU A 37 -3.24 11.20 -8.03
CA LEU A 37 -2.30 11.76 -7.05
C LEU A 37 -2.09 13.28 -7.21
N ASP A 38 -2.06 13.79 -8.45
CA ASP A 38 -1.86 15.23 -8.71
C ASP A 38 -3.15 16.06 -8.52
N ASP A 39 -4.33 15.54 -8.90
CA ASP A 39 -5.58 16.33 -8.93
C ASP A 39 -6.35 16.32 -7.59
N LEU A 40 -6.05 15.38 -6.68
CA LEU A 40 -6.85 15.15 -5.46
C LEU A 40 -6.10 15.31 -4.12
N GLU A 41 -4.78 15.55 -4.12
CA GLU A 41 -3.93 15.65 -2.90
C GLU A 41 -4.10 14.49 -1.89
N VAL A 42 -4.62 13.35 -2.35
CA VAL A 42 -4.72 12.13 -1.54
C VAL A 42 -3.41 11.39 -1.79
N GLY A 43 -2.53 11.32 -0.80
CA GLY A 43 -1.26 10.59 -0.92
C GLY A 43 -1.46 9.07 -1.17
N ASN A 44 -0.57 8.22 -0.62
CA ASN A 44 -0.60 6.75 -0.77
C ASN A 44 -1.96 6.03 -0.49
N GLN A 45 -2.97 6.75 0.03
CA GLN A 45 -4.34 6.28 0.18
C GLN A 45 -5.03 5.94 -1.16
N SER A 46 -4.67 6.60 -2.27
CA SER A 46 -5.22 6.29 -3.60
C SER A 46 -4.84 4.88 -4.05
N PHE A 47 -3.57 4.49 -3.85
CA PHE A 47 -3.08 3.14 -4.12
C PHE A 47 -3.75 2.09 -3.23
N GLU A 48 -3.84 2.36 -1.92
CA GLU A 48 -4.48 1.43 -0.98
C GLU A 48 -5.96 1.20 -1.33
N GLN A 49 -6.69 2.27 -1.65
CA GLN A 49 -8.10 2.17 -2.03
C GLN A 49 -8.29 1.46 -3.37
N PHE A 50 -7.43 1.71 -4.35
CA PHE A 50 -7.41 1.00 -5.63
C PHE A 50 -7.21 -0.50 -5.42
N ALA A 51 -6.21 -0.90 -4.63
CA ALA A 51 -5.92 -2.30 -4.38
C ALA A 51 -7.10 -3.03 -3.68
N ILE A 52 -7.77 -2.37 -2.71
CA ILE A 52 -8.97 -2.91 -2.05
C ILE A 52 -10.13 -3.04 -3.04
N ASP A 53 -10.34 -2.02 -3.87
CA ASP A 53 -11.42 -2.01 -4.87
C ASP A 53 -11.21 -3.09 -5.94
N HIS A 54 -10.00 -3.15 -6.50
CA HIS A 54 -9.60 -4.17 -7.46
C HIS A 54 -9.78 -5.58 -6.89
N MET A 55 -9.38 -5.83 -5.64
CA MET A 55 -9.63 -7.11 -4.96
C MET A 55 -11.12 -7.42 -4.83
N ARG A 56 -11.97 -6.45 -4.49
CA ARG A 56 -13.42 -6.65 -4.37
C ARG A 56 -14.10 -6.92 -5.72
N HIS A 57 -13.61 -6.28 -6.78
CA HIS A 57 -14.18 -6.42 -8.12
C HIS A 57 -13.66 -7.64 -8.89
N THR A 58 -12.40 -8.00 -8.69
CA THR A 58 -11.70 -9.04 -9.49
C THR A 58 -11.35 -10.30 -8.69
N GLY A 59 -11.46 -10.25 -7.36
CA GLY A 59 -11.14 -11.36 -6.46
C GLY A 59 -9.64 -11.64 -6.28
N HIS A 60 -8.77 -10.71 -6.70
CA HIS A 60 -7.32 -10.78 -6.45
C HIS A 60 -6.72 -9.39 -6.27
N PHE A 61 -5.60 -9.29 -5.55
CA PHE A 61 -4.82 -8.05 -5.47
C PHE A 61 -3.98 -7.83 -6.76
N PRO A 62 -3.69 -6.56 -7.12
CA PRO A 62 -2.70 -6.24 -8.15
C PRO A 62 -1.31 -6.82 -7.85
N ASP A 63 -0.44 -6.85 -8.86
CA ASP A 63 0.92 -7.35 -8.70
C ASP A 63 1.71 -6.47 -7.71
N GLY A 64 2.56 -7.10 -6.91
CA GLY A 64 3.35 -6.40 -5.89
C GLY A 64 2.55 -5.97 -4.65
N VAL A 65 1.23 -6.16 -4.65
CA VAL A 65 0.38 -5.92 -3.47
C VAL A 65 0.15 -7.23 -2.74
N SER A 66 0.58 -7.28 -1.48
CA SER A 66 0.30 -8.39 -0.58
C SER A 66 -0.30 -7.84 0.72
N PRO A 67 -1.47 -8.35 1.15
CA PRO A 67 -2.07 -7.89 2.38
C PRO A 67 -1.35 -8.46 3.60
N TRP A 68 -1.40 -7.67 4.66
CA TRP A 68 -1.21 -8.08 6.03
C TRP A 68 -2.49 -8.76 6.52
N VAL A 69 -2.43 -10.07 6.69
CA VAL A 69 -3.54 -10.86 7.17
C VAL A 69 -3.42 -10.98 8.69
N VAL A 70 -4.48 -10.61 9.41
CA VAL A 70 -4.58 -10.85 10.85
C VAL A 70 -5.58 -11.96 11.13
N SER A 71 -5.15 -12.97 11.86
CA SER A 71 -5.97 -14.13 12.20
C SER A 71 -5.97 -14.35 13.71
N CYS A 72 -7.16 -14.34 14.30
CA CYS A 72 -7.32 -14.67 15.71
C CYS A 72 -7.54 -16.18 15.83
N ARG A 73 -6.73 -16.87 16.65
CA ARG A 73 -6.81 -18.33 16.82
C ARG A 73 -8.15 -18.85 17.40
N ARG A 74 -9.02 -17.94 17.84
CA ARG A 74 -10.29 -18.25 18.51
C ARG A 74 -11.51 -17.64 17.85
N CYS A 75 -11.35 -16.56 17.08
CA CYS A 75 -12.46 -15.94 16.38
C CYS A 75 -12.52 -16.51 14.96
N PRO A 76 -13.72 -16.73 14.41
CA PRO A 76 -13.85 -17.15 13.02
C PRO A 76 -13.49 -16.02 12.03
N GLU A 77 -13.40 -14.79 12.53
CA GLU A 77 -13.18 -13.57 11.75
C GLU A 77 -11.70 -13.15 11.87
N GLY A 78 -11.05 -13.02 10.71
CA GLY A 78 -9.78 -12.30 10.53
C GLY A 78 -10.01 -11.03 9.73
N ASP A 79 -8.96 -10.24 9.54
CA ASP A 79 -9.02 -8.97 8.79
C ASP A 79 -7.78 -8.84 7.89
N GLU A 80 -7.87 -8.00 6.86
CA GLU A 80 -6.80 -7.80 5.88
C GLU A 80 -6.49 -6.32 5.73
N PHE A 81 -5.20 -5.98 5.79
CA PHE A 81 -4.72 -4.60 5.70
C PHE A 81 -3.62 -4.47 4.66
N LEU A 82 -3.50 -3.34 4.00
CA LEU A 82 -2.41 -3.10 3.04
C LEU A 82 -1.13 -2.58 3.69
N SER A 83 -1.21 -2.23 4.97
CA SER A 83 -0.11 -1.64 5.73
C SER A 83 0.09 -2.38 7.06
N SER A 84 1.35 -2.52 7.49
CA SER A 84 1.72 -3.24 8.72
C SER A 84 1.16 -2.57 9.99
N HIS A 85 1.12 -1.24 10.00
CA HIS A 85 0.72 -0.46 11.16
C HIS A 85 -0.76 -0.69 11.56
N PRO A 86 -1.76 -0.55 10.66
CA PRO A 86 -3.15 -0.85 11.01
C PRO A 86 -3.36 -2.31 11.40
N ALA A 87 -2.69 -3.27 10.75
CA ALA A 87 -2.74 -4.69 11.13
C ALA A 87 -2.28 -4.92 12.58
N ARG A 88 -1.14 -4.35 12.95
CA ARG A 88 -0.60 -4.45 14.32
C ARG A 88 -1.51 -3.80 15.35
N ARG A 89 -2.00 -2.58 15.06
CA ARG A 89 -2.91 -1.86 15.96
C ARG A 89 -4.21 -2.63 16.19
N TRP A 90 -4.77 -3.23 15.14
CA TRP A 90 -5.93 -4.12 15.25
C TRP A 90 -5.61 -5.31 16.15
N ALA A 91 -4.50 -6.00 15.89
CA ALA A 91 -4.11 -7.19 16.65
C ALA A 91 -3.91 -6.90 18.14
N GLU A 92 -3.20 -5.81 18.47
CA GLU A 92 -2.99 -5.35 19.85
C GLU A 92 -4.31 -5.01 20.54
N THR A 93 -5.20 -4.29 19.86
CA THR A 93 -6.51 -3.90 20.39
C THR A 93 -7.39 -5.13 20.61
N HIS A 94 -7.43 -6.05 19.64
CA HIS A 94 -8.20 -7.28 19.71
C HIS A 94 -7.69 -8.17 20.84
N ALA A 95 -6.38 -8.41 20.91
CA ALA A 95 -5.76 -9.21 21.96
C ALA A 95 -6.06 -8.63 23.35
N ARG A 96 -5.99 -7.31 23.54
CA ARG A 96 -6.33 -6.66 24.81
C ARG A 96 -7.79 -6.84 25.21
N HIS A 97 -8.73 -6.65 24.28
CA HIS A 97 -10.15 -6.67 24.61
C HIS A 97 -10.72 -8.08 24.78
N THR A 98 -10.29 -9.00 23.93
CA THR A 98 -10.80 -10.38 23.92
C THR A 98 -9.95 -11.32 24.77
N ARG A 99 -8.73 -10.89 25.12
CA ARG A 99 -7.66 -11.74 25.66
C ARG A 99 -7.26 -12.86 24.70
N HIS A 100 -7.41 -12.63 23.40
CA HIS A 100 -7.09 -13.60 22.36
C HIS A 100 -5.66 -13.48 21.85
N THR A 101 -5.10 -14.58 21.36
CA THR A 101 -3.83 -14.56 20.64
C THR A 101 -4.14 -14.33 19.17
N VAL A 102 -3.48 -13.33 18.60
CA VAL A 102 -3.63 -12.94 17.20
C VAL A 102 -2.31 -13.19 16.48
N GLU A 103 -2.40 -13.75 15.29
CA GLU A 103 -1.29 -13.93 14.36
C GLU A 103 -1.39 -12.89 13.25
N ILE A 104 -0.26 -12.33 12.88
CA ILE A 104 -0.12 -11.36 11.78
C ILE A 104 0.82 -11.98 10.76
N GLU A 105 0.34 -12.13 9.53
CA GLU A 105 1.05 -12.76 8.42
C GLU A 105 1.16 -11.77 7.26
N HIS A 106 2.30 -11.79 6.58
CA HIS A 106 2.55 -11.05 5.34
C HIS A 106 3.52 -11.87 4.50
N VAL A 107 3.38 -11.86 3.17
CA VAL A 107 4.14 -12.77 2.30
C VAL A 107 5.67 -12.59 2.41
N ASP A 108 6.12 -11.36 2.66
CA ASP A 108 7.54 -11.01 2.74
C ASP A 108 8.09 -10.94 4.17
N GLU A 109 7.26 -11.17 5.20
CA GLU A 109 7.68 -11.06 6.60
C GLU A 109 7.37 -12.33 7.41
N GLU A 110 8.19 -12.56 8.44
CA GLU A 110 7.93 -13.63 9.40
C GLU A 110 6.61 -13.36 10.15
N THR A 111 5.83 -14.42 10.36
CA THR A 111 4.59 -14.37 11.14
C THR A 111 4.85 -13.80 12.54
N LYS A 112 4.13 -12.74 12.89
CA LYS A 112 4.20 -12.11 14.23
C LYS A 112 3.03 -12.57 15.07
N VAL A 113 3.31 -12.90 16.33
CA VAL A 113 2.29 -13.32 17.29
C VAL A 113 2.08 -12.24 18.33
N VAL A 114 0.85 -11.77 18.48
CA VAL A 114 0.42 -10.82 19.50
C VAL A 114 -0.36 -11.57 20.57
N ALA A 115 0.23 -11.65 21.77
CA ALA A 115 -0.40 -12.23 22.94
C ALA A 115 -1.12 -11.14 23.75
N PRO A 116 -2.17 -11.49 24.52
CA PRO A 116 -2.75 -10.57 25.50
C PRO A 116 -1.74 -10.27 26.62
N ASP A 117 -1.72 -9.01 27.08
CA ASP A 117 -1.02 -8.59 28.30
C ASP A 117 -1.58 -9.26 29.57
#